data_AF-A0A7U4DVD5-F1
#
_entry.id   AF-A0A7U4DVD5-F1
#
_cell.length_a   1.000
_cell.length_b   1.000
_cell.length_c   1.000
_cell.angle_alpha   90.00
_cell.angle_beta   90.00
_cell.angle_gamma   90.00
#
_symmetry.space_group_name_H-M   'P 1'
#
loop_
_entity.id
_entity.type
_entity.pdbx_description
1 polymer ?
#
loop_
_entity_poly.entity_id
_entity_poly.type
_entity_poly.pdbx_seq_one_letter_code
_entity_poly.pdbx_strand_id
1 'polypeptide(L)'
;MKYAQNGTKHGGSDEWRTPQRAYSNLDREFNFTVDAAASEENTLHPTYWSADNDALSKCWEGHTVFCNPPYSMCGEFLAKASEADCSVMIVPARTQATYFLDHVFANPYCHEIRWCHRGMRFVPATGVTQTRQFNRAPLPVCVVVYRKESRTGEIRQTSICADTLLPLHVINAGSRRGRPTVYDWKTLDAVIRLWDNREARTIAELADKTGLPRSTLHRIIKRL
;
A
#
# COMPACT_ATOMS: atom_id res chain seq x y z
N MET A 1 -3.99 -24.29 -10.96
CA MET A 1 -2.72 -23.60 -10.63
C MET A 1 -2.83 -22.97 -9.25
N LYS A 2 -1.71 -22.88 -8.51
CA LYS A 2 -1.63 -22.31 -7.15
C LYS A 2 -2.23 -20.89 -7.04
N TYR A 3 -2.10 -20.11 -8.10
CA TYR A 3 -2.55 -18.71 -8.20
C TYR A 3 -4.01 -18.53 -8.63
N ALA A 4 -4.75 -19.61 -8.92
CA ALA A 4 -6.13 -19.56 -9.34
C ALA A 4 -7.03 -20.20 -8.27
N GLN A 5 -7.30 -19.48 -7.17
CA GLN A 5 -8.17 -19.99 -6.11
C GLN A 5 -8.95 -18.88 -5.40
N ASN A 6 -9.81 -18.16 -6.14
CA ASN A 6 -11.16 -17.76 -5.71
C ASN A 6 -11.99 -17.27 -6.90
N GLY A 7 -13.29 -17.58 -6.86
CA GLY A 7 -14.26 -17.20 -7.89
C GLY A 7 -14.71 -18.34 -8.78
N THR A 8 -13.95 -19.43 -8.95
CA THR A 8 -14.32 -20.54 -9.86
C THR A 8 -15.69 -21.15 -9.56
N LYS A 9 -16.09 -21.23 -8.28
CA LYS A 9 -17.43 -21.71 -7.86
C LYS A 9 -18.59 -20.72 -8.17
N HIS A 10 -18.28 -19.48 -8.52
CA HIS A 10 -19.24 -18.40 -8.83
C HIS A 10 -18.91 -17.67 -10.16
N GLY A 11 -18.10 -18.27 -11.04
CA GLY A 11 -17.73 -17.69 -12.34
C GLY A 11 -16.69 -16.56 -12.31
N GLY A 12 -15.99 -16.34 -11.19
CA GLY A 12 -14.85 -15.43 -11.06
C GLY A 12 -13.50 -16.10 -11.36
N SER A 13 -12.47 -15.27 -11.57
CA SER A 13 -11.08 -15.67 -11.81
C SER A 13 -10.15 -14.79 -10.97
N ASP A 14 -8.96 -15.29 -10.63
CA ASP A 14 -7.86 -14.51 -10.06
C ASP A 14 -6.91 -13.99 -11.15
N GLU A 15 -7.04 -14.45 -12.40
CA GLU A 15 -6.12 -14.17 -13.52
C GLU A 15 -6.46 -12.86 -14.26
N TRP A 16 -6.94 -11.86 -13.52
CA TRP A 16 -7.24 -10.54 -14.10
C TRP A 16 -5.95 -9.80 -14.42
N ARG A 17 -5.80 -9.34 -15.67
CA ARG A 17 -4.63 -8.58 -16.09
C ARG A 17 -4.82 -7.09 -15.83
N THR A 18 -3.76 -6.43 -15.35
CA THR A 18 -3.73 -4.96 -15.21
C THR A 18 -3.77 -4.27 -16.58
N PRO A 19 -4.52 -3.17 -16.76
CA PRO A 19 -4.53 -2.44 -18.03
C PRO A 19 -3.13 -1.98 -18.44
N GLN A 20 -2.79 -2.16 -19.73
CA GLN A 20 -1.46 -1.81 -20.25
C GLN A 20 -1.05 -0.37 -19.92
N ARG A 21 -1.98 0.58 -20.04
CA ARG A 21 -1.71 1.99 -19.73
C ARG A 21 -1.34 2.21 -18.26
N ALA A 22 -2.02 1.52 -17.34
CA ALA A 22 -1.75 1.63 -15.91
C ALA A 22 -0.35 1.07 -15.60
N TYR A 23 -0.04 -0.12 -16.12
CA TYR A 23 1.28 -0.72 -16.00
C TYR A 23 2.38 0.18 -16.57
N SER A 24 2.26 0.64 -17.82
CA SER A 24 3.30 1.48 -18.46
C SER A 24 3.54 2.82 -17.75
N ASN A 25 2.52 3.36 -17.07
CA ASN A 25 2.71 4.57 -16.26
C ASN A 25 3.47 4.29 -14.96
N LEU A 26 3.22 3.15 -14.31
CA LEU A 26 4.00 2.72 -13.15
C LEU A 26 5.42 2.33 -13.56
N ASP A 27 5.58 1.63 -14.67
CA ASP A 27 6.89 1.19 -15.17
C ASP A 27 7.77 2.37 -15.54
N ARG A 28 7.21 3.43 -16.15
CA ARG A 28 7.95 4.68 -16.38
C ARG A 28 8.44 5.34 -15.08
N GLU A 29 7.71 5.17 -13.99
CA GLU A 29 8.02 5.78 -12.69
C GLU A 29 9.02 4.94 -11.87
N PHE A 30 8.88 3.62 -11.90
CA PHE A 30 9.60 2.71 -11.01
C PHE A 30 10.63 1.84 -11.74
N ASN A 31 10.57 1.74 -13.07
CA ASN A 31 11.46 0.99 -13.94
C ASN A 31 11.57 -0.48 -13.50
N PHE A 32 10.48 -1.23 -13.69
CA PHE A 32 10.36 -2.58 -13.18
C PHE A 32 11.36 -3.54 -13.83
N THR A 33 11.67 -4.60 -13.08
CA THR A 33 12.58 -5.67 -13.50
C THR A 33 11.86 -7.01 -13.59
N VAL A 34 10.68 -7.14 -12.99
CA VAL A 34 9.89 -8.37 -12.98
C VAL A 34 8.41 -8.10 -12.70
N ASP A 35 7.54 -8.88 -13.35
CA ASP A 35 6.12 -9.03 -13.02
C ASP A 35 5.92 -10.28 -12.14
N ALA A 36 5.64 -10.09 -10.86
CA ALA A 36 5.73 -11.15 -9.86
C ALA A 36 4.52 -12.11 -9.82
N ALA A 37 3.43 -11.82 -10.51
CA ALA A 37 2.22 -12.65 -10.41
C ALA A 37 1.51 -12.75 -11.75
N ALA A 38 2.18 -13.37 -12.72
CA ALA A 38 1.71 -13.40 -14.10
C ALA A 38 1.84 -14.78 -14.76
N SER A 39 1.10 -15.00 -15.83
CA SER A 39 1.24 -16.12 -16.75
C SER A 39 1.78 -15.63 -18.08
N GLU A 40 2.11 -16.57 -18.98
CA GLU A 40 2.49 -16.23 -20.36
C GLU A 40 1.40 -15.40 -21.07
N GLU A 41 0.13 -15.67 -20.79
CA GLU A 41 -0.99 -14.97 -21.41
C GLU A 41 -1.22 -13.56 -20.86
N ASN A 42 -0.88 -13.32 -19.58
CA ASN A 42 -1.26 -12.08 -18.90
C ASN A 42 -0.09 -11.19 -18.48
N THR A 43 1.15 -11.63 -18.66
CA THR A 43 2.33 -10.87 -18.28
C THR A 43 2.37 -9.47 -18.89
N LEU A 44 2.95 -8.54 -18.14
CA LEU A 44 3.21 -7.17 -18.56
C LEU A 44 4.70 -6.86 -18.72
N HIS A 45 5.58 -7.79 -18.34
CA HIS A 45 7.03 -7.63 -18.38
C HIS A 45 7.71 -8.85 -19.02
N PRO A 46 8.83 -8.71 -19.77
CA PRO A 46 9.54 -9.85 -20.37
C PRO A 46 10.00 -10.89 -19.34
N THR A 47 10.38 -10.43 -18.14
CA THR A 47 10.69 -11.29 -17.00
C THR A 47 9.50 -11.33 -16.06
N TYR A 48 8.99 -12.52 -15.76
CA TYR A 48 7.83 -12.71 -14.88
C TYR A 48 7.91 -14.02 -14.09
N TRP A 49 7.14 -14.10 -13.00
CA TRP A 49 6.98 -15.30 -12.19
C TRP A 49 5.56 -15.83 -12.30
N SER A 50 5.46 -17.11 -12.67
CA SER A 50 4.20 -17.83 -12.87
C SER A 50 3.84 -18.72 -11.69
N ALA A 51 2.65 -19.32 -11.75
CA ALA A 51 2.21 -20.28 -10.74
C ALA A 51 3.16 -21.48 -10.62
N ASP A 52 3.82 -21.86 -11.71
CA ASP A 52 4.84 -22.93 -11.73
C ASP A 52 6.19 -22.42 -11.24
N ASN A 53 6.50 -21.14 -11.50
CA ASN A 53 7.72 -20.47 -11.07
C ASN A 53 7.45 -19.55 -9.87
N ASP A 54 6.88 -20.12 -8.81
CA ASP A 54 6.20 -19.43 -7.71
C ASP A 54 7.00 -18.26 -7.08
N ALA A 55 6.51 -17.04 -7.28
CA ALA A 55 7.03 -15.80 -6.72
C ALA A 55 7.14 -15.78 -5.19
N LEU A 56 6.31 -16.53 -4.46
CA LEU A 56 6.41 -16.62 -3.01
C LEU A 56 7.66 -17.39 -2.55
N SER A 57 8.18 -18.25 -3.42
CA SER A 57 9.45 -18.97 -3.22
C SER A 57 10.69 -18.24 -3.77
N LYS A 58 10.49 -17.12 -4.48
CA LYS A 58 11.59 -16.32 -5.04
C LYS A 58 12.15 -15.32 -4.04
N CYS A 59 13.44 -15.04 -4.20
CA CYS A 59 14.07 -13.89 -3.58
C CYS A 59 13.70 -12.63 -4.38
N TRP A 60 13.12 -11.64 -3.71
CA TRP A 60 12.76 -10.37 -4.35
C TRP A 60 13.87 -9.33 -4.24
N GLU A 61 14.91 -9.58 -3.45
CA GLU A 61 16.03 -8.64 -3.26
C GLU A 61 16.73 -8.33 -4.60
N GLY A 62 17.16 -7.07 -4.78
CA GLY A 62 17.78 -6.61 -6.02
C GLY A 62 16.80 -6.36 -7.17
N HIS A 63 15.50 -6.63 -6.98
CA HIS A 63 14.47 -6.35 -7.97
C HIS A 63 13.67 -5.08 -7.65
N THR A 64 13.25 -4.39 -8.72
CA THR A 64 12.07 -3.51 -8.67
C THR A 64 10.87 -4.28 -9.23
N VAL A 65 9.90 -4.57 -8.37
CA VAL A 65 8.84 -5.56 -8.62
C VAL A 65 7.51 -4.89 -8.92
N PHE A 66 6.87 -5.26 -10.02
CA PHE A 66 5.43 -5.04 -10.22
C PHE A 66 4.66 -6.28 -9.76
N CYS A 67 3.53 -6.10 -9.09
CA CYS A 67 2.69 -7.23 -8.69
C CYS A 67 1.19 -6.90 -8.72
N ASN A 68 0.43 -7.63 -9.53
CA ASN A 68 -1.02 -7.71 -9.41
C ASN A 68 -1.36 -9.13 -8.91
N PRO A 69 -1.29 -9.39 -7.59
CA PRO A 69 -1.36 -10.75 -7.07
C PRO A 69 -2.75 -11.37 -7.31
N PRO A 70 -2.87 -12.70 -7.26
CA PRO A 70 -4.15 -13.35 -7.03
C PRO A 70 -4.80 -12.76 -5.78
N TYR A 71 -6.03 -12.25 -5.89
CA TYR A 71 -6.67 -11.57 -4.75
C TYR A 71 -6.97 -12.54 -3.60
N SER A 72 -7.10 -13.83 -3.91
CA SER A 72 -7.14 -14.93 -2.94
C SER A 72 -5.89 -15.05 -2.07
N MET A 73 -4.72 -14.71 -2.61
CA MET A 73 -3.41 -14.81 -1.95
C MET A 73 -2.81 -13.44 -1.62
N CYS A 74 -3.61 -12.38 -1.67
CA CYS A 74 -3.15 -10.99 -1.54
C CYS A 74 -2.30 -10.76 -0.27
N GLY A 75 -2.68 -11.37 0.86
CA GLY A 75 -1.92 -11.25 2.11
C GLY A 75 -0.51 -11.85 2.03
N GLU A 76 -0.36 -13.00 1.39
CA GLU A 76 0.93 -13.70 1.24
C GLU A 76 1.91 -12.89 0.38
N PHE A 77 1.43 -12.32 -0.72
CA PHE A 77 2.25 -11.45 -1.57
C PHE A 77 2.61 -10.13 -0.88
N LEU A 78 1.67 -9.51 -0.16
CA LEU A 78 1.92 -8.28 0.60
C LEU A 78 2.97 -8.49 1.69
N ALA A 79 3.03 -9.68 2.30
CA ALA A 79 4.04 -10.02 3.30
C ALA A 79 5.47 -10.03 2.73
N LYS A 80 5.65 -10.36 1.45
CA LYS A 80 6.95 -10.35 0.75
C LYS A 80 7.34 -8.99 0.18
N ALA A 81 6.41 -8.04 0.11
CA ALA A 81 6.57 -6.82 -0.67
C ALA A 81 7.82 -5.99 -0.28
N SER A 82 8.22 -6.02 1.00
CA SER A 82 9.38 -5.29 1.53
C SER A 82 10.72 -5.98 1.30
N GLU A 83 10.75 -7.22 0.81
CA GLU A 83 12.01 -7.90 0.44
C GLU A 83 12.65 -7.27 -0.80
N ALA A 84 11.84 -6.72 -1.71
CA ALA A 84 12.32 -6.04 -2.91
C ALA A 84 13.00 -4.71 -2.59
N ASP A 85 13.90 -4.26 -3.47
CA ASP A 85 14.46 -2.90 -3.38
C ASP A 85 13.32 -1.86 -3.51
N CYS A 86 12.37 -2.14 -4.42
CA CYS A 86 11.07 -1.48 -4.49
C CYS A 86 10.01 -2.46 -5.00
N SER A 87 8.81 -2.43 -4.44
CA SER A 87 7.67 -3.14 -5.02
C SER A 87 6.44 -2.26 -5.14
N VAL A 88 5.70 -2.43 -6.23
CA VAL A 88 4.47 -1.71 -6.54
C VAL A 88 3.38 -2.73 -6.78
N MET A 89 2.37 -2.71 -5.91
CA MET A 89 1.33 -3.72 -5.94
C MET A 89 -0.05 -3.12 -6.16
N ILE A 90 -0.87 -3.76 -6.99
CA ILE A 90 -2.28 -3.40 -7.19
C ILE A 90 -3.13 -4.39 -6.41
N VAL A 91 -3.78 -3.93 -5.35
CA VAL A 91 -4.46 -4.81 -4.39
C VAL A 91 -5.88 -4.33 -4.08
N PRO A 92 -6.80 -5.23 -3.67
CA PRO A 92 -8.11 -4.82 -3.23
C PRO A 92 -7.98 -4.03 -1.92
N ALA A 93 -8.62 -2.86 -1.86
CA ALA A 93 -8.64 -2.03 -0.66
C ALA A 93 -9.57 -2.64 0.40
N ARG A 94 -9.02 -3.52 1.23
CA ARG A 94 -9.73 -4.32 2.23
C ARG A 94 -9.42 -3.84 3.64
N THR A 95 -9.86 -2.64 3.98
CA THR A 95 -9.53 -1.98 5.25
C THR A 95 -9.98 -2.75 6.52
N GLN A 96 -10.91 -3.69 6.39
CA GLN A 96 -11.38 -4.55 7.49
C GLN A 96 -10.58 -5.87 7.60
N ALA A 97 -9.74 -6.21 6.62
CA ALA A 97 -8.99 -7.46 6.64
C ALA A 97 -7.69 -7.30 7.45
N THR A 98 -7.39 -8.28 8.30
CA THR A 98 -6.18 -8.30 9.13
C THR A 98 -4.90 -8.14 8.30
N TYR A 99 -4.78 -8.86 7.18
CA TYR A 99 -3.60 -8.74 6.30
C TYR A 99 -3.40 -7.32 5.76
N PHE A 100 -4.49 -6.56 5.58
CA PHE A 100 -4.40 -5.20 5.05
C PHE A 100 -3.94 -4.23 6.15
N LEU A 101 -4.43 -4.42 7.38
CA LEU A 101 -3.91 -3.70 8.54
C LEU A 101 -2.42 -4.00 8.72
N ASP A 102 -2.04 -5.27 8.79
CA ASP A 102 -0.68 -5.70 9.10
C ASP A 102 0.31 -5.31 8.01
N HIS A 103 -0.01 -5.62 6.75
CA HIS A 103 0.95 -5.48 5.65
C HIS A 103 0.88 -4.13 4.93
N VAL A 104 -0.21 -3.36 5.04
CA VAL A 104 -0.33 -2.04 4.38
C VAL A 104 -0.29 -0.89 5.38
N PHE A 105 -1.21 -0.85 6.36
CA PHE A 105 -1.33 0.30 7.25
C PHE A 105 -0.25 0.33 8.34
N ALA A 106 0.03 -0.80 8.99
CA ALA A 106 1.00 -0.91 10.07
C ALA A 106 2.42 -1.18 9.58
N ASN A 107 2.59 -1.84 8.43
CA ASN A 107 3.89 -2.25 7.90
C ASN A 107 4.83 -1.06 7.66
N PRO A 108 5.97 -0.92 8.35
CA PRO A 108 6.89 0.23 8.26
C PRO A 108 7.54 0.44 6.87
N TYR A 109 7.47 -0.54 5.98
CA TYR A 109 8.06 -0.47 4.64
C TYR A 109 7.06 0.00 3.57
N CYS A 110 5.77 0.10 3.89
CA CYS A 110 4.76 0.72 3.02
C CYS A 110 4.97 2.24 3.01
N HIS A 111 5.31 2.81 1.85
CA HIS A 111 5.62 4.24 1.69
C HIS A 111 4.46 5.01 1.10
N GLU A 112 3.72 4.40 0.18
CA GLU A 112 2.62 5.07 -0.52
C GLU A 112 1.39 4.18 -0.61
N ILE A 113 0.21 4.82 -0.46
CA ILE A 113 -1.07 4.24 -0.86
C ILE A 113 -1.73 5.20 -1.84
N ARG A 114 -2.00 4.73 -3.05
CA ARG A 114 -2.69 5.47 -4.10
C ARG A 114 -4.06 4.86 -4.30
N TRP A 115 -5.07 5.48 -3.71
CA TRP A 115 -6.46 5.04 -3.76
C TRP A 115 -7.04 5.28 -5.15
N CYS A 116 -7.54 4.25 -5.82
CA CYS A 116 -8.17 4.42 -7.13
C CYS A 116 -9.56 5.04 -6.99
N HIS A 117 -9.76 6.21 -7.57
CA HIS A 117 -11.09 6.76 -7.76
C HIS A 117 -11.82 5.96 -8.84
N ARG A 118 -12.84 5.19 -8.40
CA ARG A 118 -13.60 4.18 -9.16
C ARG A 118 -12.80 2.88 -9.37
N GLY A 119 -13.49 1.80 -9.75
CA GLY A 119 -12.87 0.53 -10.05
C GLY A 119 -12.00 0.57 -11.31
N MET A 120 -10.84 -0.06 -11.27
CA MET A 120 -9.98 -0.27 -12.44
C MET A 120 -10.65 -1.20 -13.45
N ARG A 121 -10.43 -0.99 -14.74
CA ARG A 121 -10.98 -1.84 -15.82
C ARG A 121 -10.01 -2.96 -16.18
N PHE A 122 -9.86 -3.94 -15.28
CA PHE A 122 -8.99 -5.09 -15.55
C PHE A 122 -9.39 -5.82 -16.83
N VAL A 123 -8.38 -6.37 -17.50
CA VAL A 123 -8.56 -7.19 -18.70
C VAL A 123 -8.84 -8.63 -18.22
N PRO A 124 -9.98 -9.23 -18.62
CA PRO A 124 -10.30 -10.61 -18.25
C PRO A 124 -9.29 -11.59 -18.84
N ALA A 125 -9.09 -12.72 -18.15
CA ALA A 125 -8.38 -13.87 -18.71
C ALA A 125 -9.11 -14.44 -19.93
N THR A 126 -8.38 -15.16 -20.76
CA THR A 126 -8.93 -15.87 -21.93
C THR A 126 -10.11 -16.75 -21.51
N GLY A 127 -11.24 -16.64 -22.20
CA GLY A 127 -12.46 -17.40 -21.91
C GLY A 127 -13.34 -16.85 -20.77
N VAL A 128 -12.94 -15.78 -20.08
CA VAL A 128 -13.79 -15.12 -19.07
C VAL A 128 -14.68 -14.06 -19.73
N THR A 129 -15.98 -14.36 -19.82
CA THR A 129 -16.98 -13.41 -20.33
C THR A 129 -17.38 -12.41 -19.26
N GLN A 130 -17.11 -11.12 -19.50
CA GLN A 130 -17.67 -10.06 -18.65
C GLN A 130 -19.15 -9.84 -18.98
N THR A 131 -19.97 -9.59 -17.96
CA THR A 131 -21.40 -9.23 -18.12
C THR A 131 -21.60 -7.92 -18.89
N ARG A 132 -20.60 -7.04 -18.88
CA ARG A 132 -20.52 -5.82 -19.70
C ARG A 132 -19.11 -5.64 -20.22
N GLN A 133 -18.97 -5.20 -21.46
CA GLN A 133 -17.67 -4.82 -22.01
C GLN A 133 -17.09 -3.66 -21.19
N PHE A 134 -15.79 -3.71 -20.87
CA PHE A 134 -15.08 -2.71 -20.06
C PHE A 134 -15.62 -2.54 -18.65
N ASN A 135 -16.05 -3.65 -18.02
CA ASN A 135 -16.56 -3.60 -16.65
C ASN A 135 -15.48 -3.11 -15.68
N ARG A 136 -15.88 -2.30 -14.71
CA ARG A 136 -14.97 -1.86 -13.64
C ARG A 136 -14.93 -2.93 -12.55
N ALA A 137 -13.79 -3.04 -11.88
CA ALA A 137 -13.65 -3.88 -10.70
C ALA A 137 -14.80 -3.57 -9.72
N PRO A 138 -15.58 -4.58 -9.28
CA PRO A 138 -16.69 -4.37 -8.35
C PRO A 138 -16.19 -4.01 -6.94
N LEU A 139 -14.91 -4.21 -6.69
CA LEU A 139 -14.24 -3.97 -5.42
C LEU A 139 -13.35 -2.73 -5.53
N PRO A 140 -13.26 -1.91 -4.47
CA PRO A 140 -12.25 -0.87 -4.38
C PRO A 140 -10.84 -1.45 -4.50
N VAL A 141 -9.95 -0.73 -5.20
CA VAL A 141 -8.56 -1.12 -5.45
C VAL A 141 -7.65 0.06 -5.08
N CYS A 142 -6.45 -0.24 -4.61
CA CYS A 142 -5.39 0.75 -4.45
C CYS A 142 -4.07 0.23 -5.02
N VAL A 143 -3.18 1.16 -5.34
CA VAL A 143 -1.77 0.87 -5.59
C VAL A 143 -1.01 1.12 -4.29
N VAL A 144 -0.22 0.16 -3.84
CA VAL A 144 0.66 0.29 -2.68
C VAL A 144 2.11 0.21 -3.12
N VAL A 145 2.97 1.03 -2.51
CA VAL A 145 4.39 1.10 -2.87
C VAL A 145 5.23 0.84 -1.63
N TYR A 146 6.14 -0.13 -1.74
CA TYR A 146 7.11 -0.48 -0.71
C TYR A 146 8.52 -0.13 -1.15
N ARG A 147 9.38 0.10 -0.15
CA ARG A 147 10.81 0.28 -0.30
C ARG A 147 11.52 -0.56 0.77
N LYS A 148 12.74 -1.00 0.47
CA LYS A 148 13.56 -1.82 1.38
C LYS A 148 13.87 -1.15 2.71
N GLU A 149 14.07 0.17 2.72
CA GLU A 149 14.29 0.93 3.94
C GLU A 149 12.96 1.25 4.63
N SER A 150 12.91 1.22 5.96
CA SER A 150 11.70 1.59 6.71
C SER A 150 11.43 3.09 6.60
N ARG A 151 10.15 3.48 6.47
CA ARG A 151 9.77 4.90 6.44
C ARG A 151 10.09 5.59 7.77
N THR A 152 10.45 6.87 7.70
CA THR A 152 10.71 7.70 8.89
C THR A 152 9.51 8.58 9.31
N GLY A 153 8.33 8.37 8.74
CA GLY A 153 7.11 9.02 9.20
C GLY A 153 5.86 8.50 8.49
N GLU A 154 4.88 9.33 8.20
CA GLU A 154 3.58 8.85 7.72
C GLU A 154 3.61 8.35 6.27
N ILE A 155 2.73 7.38 5.99
CA ILE A 155 2.46 6.90 4.63
C ILE A 155 1.91 8.05 3.78
N ARG A 156 2.51 8.28 2.60
CA ARG A 156 1.97 9.20 1.60
C ARG A 156 0.71 8.61 1.00
N GLN A 157 -0.38 9.38 1.03
CA GLN A 157 -1.68 8.93 0.52
C GLN A 157 -2.18 9.88 -0.56
N THR A 158 -2.60 9.31 -1.68
CA THR A 158 -3.18 10.08 -2.80
C THR A 158 -4.44 9.39 -3.31
N SER A 159 -5.36 10.17 -3.88
CA SER A 159 -6.42 9.68 -4.74
C SER A 159 -5.96 9.82 -6.19
N ILE A 160 -6.12 8.77 -6.99
CA ILE A 160 -5.65 8.70 -8.37
C ILE A 160 -6.79 8.29 -9.32
N CYS A 161 -6.69 8.66 -10.59
CA CYS A 161 -7.59 8.17 -11.62
C CYS A 161 -7.33 6.68 -11.88
N ALA A 162 -8.32 5.81 -11.76
CA ALA A 162 -8.13 4.36 -11.95
C ALA A 162 -7.70 3.96 -13.37
N ASP A 163 -7.99 4.79 -14.38
CA ASP A 163 -7.70 4.50 -15.79
C ASP A 163 -6.30 4.97 -16.23
N THR A 164 -5.76 6.02 -15.59
CA THR A 164 -4.49 6.66 -15.98
C THR A 164 -3.45 6.68 -14.88
N LEU A 165 -3.85 6.40 -13.64
CA LEU A 165 -3.08 6.56 -12.41
C LEU A 165 -2.60 7.99 -12.13
N LEU A 166 -3.11 8.98 -12.86
CA LEU A 166 -2.79 10.38 -12.60
C LEU A 166 -3.33 10.81 -11.22
N PRO A 167 -2.54 11.55 -10.43
CA PRO A 167 -2.99 12.12 -9.16
C PRO A 167 -4.19 13.05 -9.37
N LEU A 168 -5.26 12.79 -8.63
CA LEU A 168 -6.44 13.64 -8.55
C LEU A 168 -6.42 14.52 -7.31
N HIS A 169 -5.96 13.96 -6.18
CA HIS A 169 -5.89 14.66 -4.90
C HIS A 169 -4.80 14.09 -3.99
N VAL A 170 -4.16 14.95 -3.20
CA VAL A 170 -3.21 14.53 -2.15
C VAL A 170 -3.94 14.50 -0.82
N ILE A 171 -4.07 13.31 -0.22
CA ILE A 171 -4.73 13.12 1.08
C ILE A 171 -3.72 13.37 2.19
N ASN A 172 -2.55 12.74 2.08
CA ASN A 172 -1.42 12.94 2.97
C ASN A 172 -0.14 13.02 2.11
N ALA A 173 0.63 14.09 2.26
CA ALA A 173 1.91 14.22 1.56
C ALA A 173 3.00 13.30 2.14
N GLY A 174 2.70 12.58 3.23
CA GLY A 174 3.69 11.92 4.08
C GLY A 174 4.30 12.92 5.07
N SER A 175 5.14 12.44 5.98
CA SER A 175 5.82 13.31 6.93
C SER A 175 6.77 14.28 6.22
N ARG A 176 6.49 15.59 6.31
CA ARG A 176 7.52 16.61 6.09
C ARG A 176 8.54 16.52 7.23
N ARG A 177 9.83 16.62 6.92
CA ARG A 177 10.91 16.66 7.93
C ARG A 177 10.54 17.66 9.04
N GLY A 178 10.41 17.19 10.28
CA GLY A 178 10.08 18.03 11.45
C GLY A 178 8.58 18.20 11.81
N ARG A 179 7.64 17.47 11.18
CA ARG A 179 6.21 17.55 11.57
C ARG A 179 5.54 16.17 11.64
N PRO A 180 5.73 15.40 12.73
CA PRO A 180 4.92 14.21 13.00
C PRO A 180 3.44 14.61 13.15
N THR A 181 2.54 13.82 12.54
CA THR A 181 1.07 14.02 12.63
C THR A 181 0.44 13.15 13.70
N VAL A 182 1.05 12.01 14.03
CA VAL A 182 0.65 11.14 15.14
C VAL A 182 1.88 10.89 16.02
N TYR A 183 1.75 11.19 17.32
CA TYR A 183 2.74 10.79 18.31
C TYR A 183 2.41 9.38 18.78
N ASP A 184 3.43 8.59 19.10
CA ASP A 184 3.21 7.28 19.71
C ASP A 184 2.33 7.42 20.97
N TRP A 185 1.47 6.43 21.22
CA TRP A 185 0.50 6.50 22.30
C TRP A 185 1.18 6.64 23.67
N LYS A 186 2.38 6.07 23.86
CA LYS A 186 3.15 6.21 25.11
C LYS A 186 3.62 7.64 25.31
N THR A 187 4.00 8.32 24.22
CA THR A 187 4.38 9.73 24.24
C THR A 187 3.20 10.61 24.62
N LEU A 188 2.00 10.33 24.09
CA LEU A 188 0.78 11.06 24.46
C LEU A 188 0.37 10.79 25.91
N ASP A 189 0.36 9.53 26.36
CA ASP A 189 0.01 9.15 27.73
C ASP A 189 0.94 9.83 28.75
N ALA A 190 2.25 9.88 28.47
CA ALA A 190 3.21 10.56 29.33
C ALA A 190 2.95 12.07 29.43
N VAL A 191 2.64 12.74 28.31
CA VAL A 191 2.29 14.17 28.32
C VAL A 191 0.99 14.43 29.08
N ILE A 192 -0.02 13.59 28.88
CA ILE A 192 -1.32 13.69 29.57
C ILE A 192 -1.13 13.55 31.08
N ARG A 193 -0.45 12.50 31.54
CA ARG A 193 -0.18 12.28 32.97
C ARG A 193 0.55 13.46 33.61
N LEU A 194 1.61 13.94 32.98
CA LEU A 194 2.41 15.06 33.50
C LEU A 194 1.57 16.35 33.62
N TRP A 195 0.65 16.58 32.69
CA TRP A 195 -0.22 17.75 32.68
C TRP A 195 -1.37 17.63 33.69
N ASP A 196 -2.12 16.52 33.65
CA ASP A 196 -3.31 16.31 34.49
C ASP A 196 -2.95 16.20 35.98
N ASN A 197 -1.82 15.56 36.30
CA ASN A 197 -1.31 15.47 37.68
C ASN A 197 -0.63 16.76 38.15
N ARG A 198 -0.53 17.80 37.29
CA ARG A 198 0.19 19.06 37.54
C ARG A 198 1.66 18.88 37.93
N GLU A 199 2.29 17.82 37.46
CA GLU A 199 3.72 17.54 37.60
C GLU A 199 4.57 18.41 36.65
N ALA A 200 3.94 18.94 35.59
CA ALA A 200 4.46 20.03 34.77
C ALA A 200 3.35 21.07 34.56
N ARG A 201 3.61 22.32 34.98
CA ARG A 201 2.62 23.42 34.98
C ARG A 201 2.78 24.36 33.80
N THR A 202 3.90 24.26 33.09
CA THR A 202 4.19 25.08 31.91
C THR A 202 4.63 24.22 30.73
N ILE A 203 4.46 24.74 29.52
CA ILE A 203 4.96 24.08 28.30
C ILE A 203 6.49 23.96 28.32
N ALA A 204 7.19 24.88 28.98
CA ALA A 204 8.65 24.78 29.14
C ALA A 204 9.02 23.57 30.00
N GLU A 205 8.39 23.38 31.15
CA GLU A 205 8.62 22.22 32.03
C GLU A 205 8.26 20.90 31.34
N LEU A 206 7.17 20.87 30.57
CA LEU A 206 6.81 19.69 29.77
C LEU A 206 7.87 19.38 28.71
N ALA A 207 8.44 20.41 28.07
CA ALA A 207 9.49 20.22 27.05
C ALA A 207 10.75 19.62 27.67
N ASP A 208 11.15 20.11 28.85
CA ASP A 208 12.33 19.62 29.55
C ASP A 208 12.15 18.16 30.01
N LYS A 209 10.94 17.77 30.44
CA LYS A 209 10.65 16.41 30.91
C LYS A 209 10.45 15.39 29.78
N THR A 210 9.90 15.81 28.64
CA THR A 210 9.51 14.90 27.56
C THR A 210 10.46 14.91 26.36
N GLY A 211 11.35 15.91 26.28
CA GLY A 211 12.19 16.16 25.11
C GLY A 211 11.41 16.63 23.87
N LEU A 212 10.10 16.89 24.00
CA LEU A 212 9.27 17.31 22.88
C LEU A 212 9.41 18.81 22.60
N PRO A 213 9.37 19.24 21.32
CA PRO A 213 9.36 20.65 20.98
C PRO A 213 8.19 21.40 21.64
N ARG A 214 8.44 22.63 22.11
CA ARG A 214 7.40 23.48 22.72
C ARG A 214 6.19 23.69 21.80
N SER A 215 6.40 23.81 20.49
CA SER A 215 5.33 23.95 19.47
C SER A 215 4.46 22.69 19.33
N THR A 216 5.03 21.52 19.62
CA THR A 216 4.33 20.24 19.68
C THR A 216 3.46 20.17 20.92
N LEU A 217 4.05 20.44 22.09
CA LEU A 217 3.34 20.44 23.37
C LEU A 217 2.20 21.45 23.37
N HIS A 218 2.39 22.64 22.81
CA HIS A 218 1.33 23.64 22.66
C HIS A 218 0.12 23.12 21.87
N ARG A 219 0.34 22.25 20.89
CA ARG A 219 -0.74 21.64 20.10
C ARG A 219 -1.46 20.51 20.85
N ILE A 220 -0.72 19.75 21.65
CA ILE A 220 -1.26 18.66 22.47
C ILE A 220 -2.11 19.26 23.59
N ILE A 221 -1.56 20.19 24.37
CA ILE A 221 -2.22 20.82 25.53
C ILE A 221 -3.45 21.62 25.12
N LYS A 222 -3.50 22.23 23.93
CA LYS A 222 -4.72 22.89 23.43
C LYS A 222 -5.93 21.93 23.29
N ARG A 223 -5.70 20.62 23.31
CA ARG A 223 -6.71 19.57 23.13
C ARG A 223 -6.97 18.75 24.41
N LEU A 224 -6.23 19.01 25.49
CA LEU A 224 -6.43 18.44 26.83
C LEU A 224 -7.20 19.45 27.69
#